data_AF-A0A4R6TH63-F1
#
_entry.id   AF-A0A4R6TH63-F1
#
_cell.length_a   1.000
_cell.length_b   1.000
_cell.length_c   1.000
_cell.angle_alpha   90.00
_cell.angle_beta   90.00
_cell.angle_gamma   90.00
#
_symmetry.space_group_name_H-M   'P 1'
#
loop_
_entity.id
_entity.type
_entity.pdbx_description
1 polymer ?
#
loop_
_entity_poly.entity_id
_entity_poly.type
_entity_poly.pdbx_seq_one_letter_code
_entity_poly.pdbx_strand_id
1 'polypeptide(L)'
;MSKLIEIRENKVFVDIGGEMKETNDCTLIGATVLKLVNQSKSSLFDKHKRSLDNYLENNSLRKTPEKYAILEKICEYERPFTSKELLYKMENTYRVSKATLYKTLKVFKECRIIKSDSVIYVNNSFKQVIFKLQN
;
A
#
# COMPACT_ATOMS: atom_id res chain seq x y z
N MET A 1 0.14 -17.40 7.44
CA MET A 1 -0.50 -17.05 6.16
C MET A 1 -0.50 -18.29 5.31
N SER A 2 -1.65 -18.73 4.80
CA SER A 2 -1.71 -19.81 3.81
C SER A 2 -1.05 -19.33 2.50
N LYS A 3 -0.25 -20.20 1.88
CA LYS A 3 0.33 -19.92 0.56
C LYS A 3 -0.77 -20.08 -0.50
N LEU A 4 -0.91 -19.09 -1.39
CA LEU A 4 -1.84 -19.17 -2.53
C LEU A 4 -1.19 -19.75 -3.80
N ILE A 5 0.13 -19.60 -3.94
CA ILE A 5 0.91 -20.10 -5.07
C ILE A 5 2.24 -20.66 -4.56
N GLU A 6 2.69 -21.74 -5.18
CA GLU A 6 4.00 -22.35 -4.91
C GLU A 6 4.61 -22.85 -6.22
N ILE A 7 5.93 -22.70 -6.36
CA ILE A 7 6.70 -23.27 -7.47
C ILE A 7 7.65 -24.30 -6.87
N ARG A 8 7.52 -25.55 -7.30
CA ARG A 8 8.41 -26.66 -6.91
C ARG A 8 8.63 -27.56 -8.11
N GLU A 9 9.85 -28.07 -8.28
CA GLU A 9 10.20 -28.97 -9.39
C GLU A 9 9.81 -28.43 -10.78
N ASN A 10 9.94 -27.12 -10.99
CA ASN A 10 9.55 -26.42 -12.23
C ASN A 10 8.05 -26.51 -12.59
N LYS A 11 7.20 -26.80 -11.60
CA LYS A 11 5.74 -26.87 -11.72
C LYS A 11 5.10 -25.82 -10.83
N VAL A 12 3.99 -25.26 -11.30
CA VAL A 12 3.22 -24.25 -10.56
C VAL A 12 2.05 -24.93 -9.86
N PHE A 13 1.89 -24.63 -8.57
CA PHE A 13 0.79 -25.11 -7.75
C PHE A 13 0.01 -23.91 -7.21
N VAL A 14 -1.32 -23.96 -7.30
CA VAL A 14 -2.21 -22.91 -6.81
C VAL A 14 -3.21 -23.48 -5.80
N ASP A 15 -3.56 -22.68 -4.81
CA ASP A 15 -4.57 -23.05 -3.81
C ASP A 15 -5.99 -22.96 -4.39
N ILE A 16 -6.69 -24.09 -4.43
CA ILE A 16 -8.09 -24.18 -4.84
C ILE A 16 -8.86 -24.83 -3.68
N GLY A 17 -9.51 -23.99 -2.86
CA GLY A 17 -10.35 -24.47 -1.76
C GLY A 17 -9.57 -25.08 -0.58
N GLY A 18 -8.32 -24.69 -0.37
CA GLY A 18 -7.45 -25.23 0.68
C GLY A 18 -6.50 -26.34 0.21
N GLU A 19 -6.62 -26.76 -1.07
CA GLU A 19 -5.77 -27.77 -1.68
C GLU A 19 -4.85 -27.16 -2.74
N MET A 20 -3.57 -27.49 -2.68
CA MET A 20 -2.59 -27.09 -3.69
C MET A 20 -2.67 -28.00 -4.91
N LYS A 21 -3.12 -27.46 -6.06
CA LYS A 21 -3.25 -28.20 -7.32
C LYS A 21 -2.24 -27.73 -8.34
N GLU A 22 -1.54 -28.68 -8.97
CA GLU A 22 -0.66 -28.39 -10.11
C GLU A 22 -1.49 -27.79 -11.25
N THR A 23 -1.00 -26.72 -11.87
CA THR A 23 -1.68 -26.09 -13.00
C THR A 23 -0.68 -25.43 -13.94
N ASN A 24 -1.01 -25.46 -15.24
CA ASN A 24 -0.36 -24.66 -16.27
C ASN A 24 -1.34 -23.64 -16.89
N ASP A 25 -2.55 -23.52 -16.32
CA ASP A 25 -3.56 -22.56 -16.78
C ASP A 25 -3.13 -21.14 -16.40
N CYS A 26 -2.74 -20.36 -17.40
CA CYS A 26 -2.30 -18.98 -17.24
C CYS A 26 -3.37 -18.06 -16.65
N THR A 27 -4.66 -18.35 -16.87
CA THR A 27 -5.77 -17.59 -16.30
C THR A 27 -5.86 -17.81 -14.80
N LEU A 28 -5.77 -19.07 -14.37
CA LEU A 28 -5.80 -19.44 -12.96
C LEU A 28 -4.57 -18.92 -12.21
N ILE A 29 -3.39 -19.03 -12.83
CA ILE A 29 -2.14 -18.46 -12.30
C ILE A 29 -2.29 -16.93 -12.17
N GLY A 30 -2.74 -16.25 -13.23
CA GLY A 30 -2.93 -14.81 -13.25
C GLY A 30 -3.92 -14.32 -12.19
N ALA A 31 -5.06 -14.98 -12.04
CA ALA A 31 -6.06 -14.66 -11.01
C ALA A 31 -5.49 -14.84 -9.59
N THR A 32 -4.69 -15.89 -9.36
CA THR A 32 -4.04 -16.16 -8.08
C THR A 32 -3.01 -15.08 -7.75
N VAL A 33 -2.18 -14.70 -8.72
CA VAL A 33 -1.20 -13.60 -8.58
C VAL A 33 -1.93 -12.28 -8.30
N LEU A 34 -3.02 -11.98 -9.00
CA LEU A 34 -3.81 -10.77 -8.78
C LEU A 34 -4.39 -10.73 -7.34
N LYS A 35 -4.88 -11.87 -6.84
CA LYS A 35 -5.36 -12.01 -5.46
C LYS A 35 -4.25 -11.73 -4.45
N LEU A 36 -3.05 -12.26 -4.67
CA LEU A 36 -1.87 -11.99 -3.83
C LEU A 36 -1.48 -10.52 -3.84
N VAL A 37 -1.44 -9.88 -5.00
CA VAL A 37 -1.13 -8.46 -5.14
C VAL A 37 -2.14 -7.61 -4.38
N ASN A 38 -3.44 -7.91 -4.50
CA ASN A 38 -4.49 -7.18 -3.78
C ASN A 38 -4.43 -7.39 -2.26
N GLN A 39 -4.14 -8.61 -1.80
CA GLN A 39 -3.89 -8.89 -0.39
C GLN A 39 -2.69 -8.10 0.15
N SER A 40 -1.63 -7.95 -0.65
CA SER A 40 -0.46 -7.14 -0.28
C SER A 40 -0.82 -5.65 -0.12
N LYS A 41 -1.70 -5.10 -0.97
CA LYS A 41 -2.17 -3.70 -0.86
C LYS A 41 -2.99 -3.48 0.40
N SER A 42 -3.96 -4.37 0.68
CA SER A 42 -4.76 -4.32 1.92
C SER A 42 -3.88 -4.39 3.17
N SER A 43 -2.96 -5.35 3.22
CA SER A 43 -2.06 -5.51 4.37
C SER A 43 -1.13 -4.32 4.58
N LEU A 44 -0.73 -3.63 3.50
CA LEU A 44 0.07 -2.40 3.61
C LEU A 44 -0.74 -1.27 4.26
N PHE A 45 -1.99 -1.08 3.84
CA PHE A 45 -2.89 -0.11 4.44
C PHE A 45 -3.09 -0.40 5.93
N ASP A 46 -3.40 -1.66 6.30
CA ASP A 46 -3.61 -2.05 7.70
C ASP A 46 -2.37 -1.79 8.57
N LYS A 47 -1.18 -2.08 8.03
CA LYS A 47 0.09 -1.80 8.70
C LYS A 47 0.25 -0.30 8.97
N HIS A 48 0.08 0.54 7.95
CA HIS A 48 0.24 1.98 8.11
C HIS A 48 -0.88 2.62 8.93
N LYS A 49 -2.10 2.08 8.86
CA LYS A 49 -3.22 2.49 9.70
C LYS A 49 -2.90 2.30 11.17
N ARG A 50 -2.34 1.15 11.56
CA ARG A 50 -1.87 0.91 12.94
C ARG A 50 -0.78 1.91 13.34
N SER A 51 0.19 2.17 12.47
CA SER A 51 1.23 3.18 12.75
C SER A 51 0.66 4.58 12.94
N LEU A 52 -0.33 4.97 12.11
CA LEU A 52 -1.01 6.25 12.21
C LEU A 52 -1.84 6.34 13.50
N ASP A 53 -2.63 5.32 13.81
CA ASP A 53 -3.47 5.26 15.01
C ASP A 53 -2.63 5.45 16.28
N ASN A 54 -1.53 4.69 16.40
CA ASN A 54 -0.61 4.80 17.53
C ASN A 54 -0.01 6.21 17.64
N TYR A 55 0.39 6.82 16.52
CA TYR A 55 0.94 8.16 16.53
C TYR A 55 -0.09 9.20 16.96
N LEU A 56 -1.31 9.11 16.43
CA LEU A 56 -2.39 10.04 16.75
C LEU A 56 -2.78 9.95 18.22
N GLU A 57 -2.89 8.74 18.77
CA GLU A 57 -3.19 8.50 20.19
C GLU A 57 -2.09 9.06 21.11
N ASN A 58 -0.83 8.72 20.83
CA ASN A 58 0.32 9.17 21.63
C ASN A 58 0.47 10.70 21.65
N ASN A 59 0.01 11.39 20.60
CA ASN A 59 0.09 12.85 20.48
C ASN A 59 -1.26 13.54 20.76
N SER A 60 -2.28 12.82 21.25
CA SER A 60 -3.63 13.34 21.50
C SER A 60 -4.24 14.06 20.27
N LEU A 61 -3.92 13.57 19.07
CA LEU A 61 -4.42 14.10 17.81
C LEU A 61 -5.69 13.35 17.38
N ARG A 62 -6.68 14.07 16.87
CA ARG A 62 -7.94 13.47 16.41
C ARG A 62 -7.72 12.52 15.22
N LYS A 63 -8.37 11.36 15.26
CA LYS A 63 -8.61 10.48 14.11
C LYS A 63 -9.70 11.11 13.23
N THR A 64 -9.34 11.54 12.03
CA THR A 64 -10.29 12.21 11.11
C THR A 64 -10.39 11.45 9.80
N PRO A 65 -11.57 11.38 9.17
CA PRO A 65 -11.78 10.61 7.95
C PRO A 65 -10.85 11.05 6.81
N GLU A 66 -10.51 12.34 6.75
CA GLU A 66 -9.62 12.90 5.72
C GLU A 66 -8.22 12.26 5.80
N LYS A 67 -7.70 12.02 7.01
CA LYS A 67 -6.39 11.36 7.18
C LYS A 67 -6.43 9.94 6.63
N TYR A 68 -7.49 9.18 6.89
CA TYR A 68 -7.59 7.81 6.41
C TYR A 68 -7.86 7.73 4.91
N ALA A 69 -8.63 8.66 4.36
CA ALA A 69 -8.83 8.76 2.91
C ALA A 69 -7.51 9.04 2.17
N ILE A 70 -6.69 9.97 2.69
CA ILE A 70 -5.36 10.24 2.13
C ILE A 70 -4.46 9.01 2.31
N LEU A 71 -4.51 8.34 3.46
CA LEU A 71 -3.72 7.13 3.72
C LEU A 71 -4.02 6.01 2.71
N GLU A 72 -5.31 5.77 2.45
CA GLU A 72 -5.77 4.79 1.48
C GLU A 72 -5.20 5.11 0.09
N LYS A 73 -5.32 6.37 -0.36
CA LYS A 73 -4.81 6.78 -1.66
C LYS A 73 -3.31 6.68 -1.81
N ILE A 74 -2.52 7.05 -0.80
CA ILE A 74 -1.07 6.88 -0.92
C ILE A 74 -0.66 5.40 -0.99
N CYS A 75 -1.39 4.49 -0.34
CA CYS A 75 -1.10 3.06 -0.39
C CYS A 75 -1.33 2.45 -1.78
N GLU A 76 -2.19 3.07 -2.61
CA GLU A 76 -2.44 2.67 -3.99
C GLU A 76 -1.30 3.05 -4.95
N TYR A 77 -0.48 4.07 -4.64
CA TYR A 77 0.57 4.54 -5.55
C TYR A 77 1.68 3.52 -5.71
N GLU A 78 1.94 3.09 -6.95
CA GLU A 78 2.99 2.11 -7.29
C GLU A 78 4.36 2.76 -7.53
N ARG A 79 4.38 4.06 -7.85
CA ARG A 79 5.59 4.86 -8.09
C ARG A 79 5.68 6.06 -7.13
N PRO A 80 6.85 6.69 -6.99
CA PRO A 80 6.97 7.97 -6.32
C PRO A 80 6.06 9.03 -6.98
N PHE A 81 5.54 9.94 -6.17
CA PHE A 81 4.58 10.95 -6.61
C PHE A 81 4.78 12.27 -5.87
N THR A 82 4.20 13.34 -6.38
CA THR A 82 4.23 14.67 -5.78
C THR A 82 2.93 14.97 -5.02
N SER A 83 2.97 15.94 -4.10
CA SER A 83 1.76 16.43 -3.42
C SER A 83 0.69 16.96 -4.40
N LYS A 84 1.08 17.49 -5.56
CA LYS A 84 0.15 17.93 -6.61
C LYS A 84 -0.58 16.75 -7.26
N GLU A 85 0.13 15.67 -7.59
CA GLU A 85 -0.48 14.45 -8.13
C GLU A 85 -1.45 13.83 -7.13
N LEU A 86 -1.07 13.78 -5.85
CA LEU A 86 -1.96 13.29 -4.79
C LEU A 86 -3.20 14.16 -4.65
N LEU A 87 -3.05 15.49 -4.67
CA LEU A 87 -4.20 16.41 -4.61
C LEU A 87 -5.18 16.17 -5.75
N TYR A 88 -4.67 16.05 -6.99
CA TYR A 88 -5.49 15.73 -8.16
C TYR A 88 -6.21 14.39 -8.03
N LYS A 89 -5.53 13.36 -7.48
CA LYS A 89 -6.14 12.05 -7.24
C LYS A 89 -7.26 12.11 -6.20
N MET A 90 -7.10 12.95 -5.18
CA MET A 90 -8.09 13.16 -4.12
C MET A 90 -9.33 13.90 -4.64
N GLU A 91 -9.21 14.87 -5.55
CA GLU A 91 -10.37 15.64 -6.07
C GLU A 91 -11.50 14.76 -6.64
N ASN A 92 -11.15 13.63 -7.25
CA ASN A 92 -12.13 12.70 -7.84
C ASN A 92 -12.83 11.78 -6.83
N THR A 93 -12.33 11.69 -5.58
CA THR A 93 -12.80 10.71 -4.60
C THR A 93 -13.18 11.33 -3.26
N TYR A 94 -12.38 12.26 -2.77
CA TYR A 94 -12.60 12.96 -1.51
C TYR A 94 -11.91 14.33 -1.54
N ARG A 95 -12.70 15.41 -1.60
CA ARG A 95 -12.15 16.76 -1.75
C ARG A 95 -11.47 17.22 -0.45
N VAL A 96 -10.15 17.36 -0.48
CA VAL A 96 -9.35 17.89 0.63
C VAL A 96 -8.68 19.20 0.22
N SER A 97 -8.58 20.15 1.16
CA SER A 97 -7.82 21.38 0.89
C SER A 97 -6.31 21.11 0.86
N LYS A 98 -5.56 21.96 0.17
CA LYS A 98 -4.08 21.91 0.15
C LYS A 98 -3.49 21.92 1.56
N ALA A 99 -4.01 22.78 2.44
CA ALA A 99 -3.56 22.88 3.83
C ALA A 99 -3.78 21.55 4.60
N THR A 100 -4.93 20.91 4.41
CA THR A 100 -5.24 19.61 5.03
C THR A 100 -4.31 18.52 4.52
N LEU A 101 -4.03 18.51 3.21
CA LEU A 101 -3.11 17.56 2.61
C LEU A 101 -1.70 17.70 3.19
N TYR A 102 -1.12 18.90 3.18
CA TYR A 102 0.23 19.13 3.69
C TYR A 102 0.36 18.83 5.19
N LYS A 103 -0.65 19.20 5.99
CA LYS A 103 -0.70 18.86 7.41
C LYS A 103 -0.70 17.35 7.62
N THR A 104 -1.45 16.62 6.80
CA THR A 104 -1.52 15.15 6.86
C THR A 104 -0.20 14.50 6.41
N LEU A 105 0.42 14.99 5.33
CA LEU A 105 1.72 14.48 4.87
C LEU A 105 2.82 14.67 5.93
N LYS A 106 2.81 15.80 6.65
CA LYS A 106 3.72 16.02 7.78
C LYS A 106 3.56 14.93 8.86
N VAL A 107 2.31 14.64 9.26
CA VAL A 107 2.02 13.57 10.22
C VAL A 107 2.51 12.22 9.69
N PHE A 108 2.28 11.91 8.40
CA PHE A 108 2.71 10.64 7.81
C PHE A 108 4.23 10.47 7.78
N LYS A 109 4.96 11.57 7.58
CA LYS A 109 6.43 11.58 7.67
C LYS A 109 6.90 11.30 9.09
N GLU A 110 6.28 11.94 10.09
CA GLU A 110 6.56 11.70 11.51
C GLU A 110 6.26 10.24 11.90
N CYS A 111 5.20 9.64 11.31
CA CYS A 111 4.85 8.23 11.47
C CYS A 111 5.76 7.26 10.68
N ARG A 112 6.74 7.77 9.90
CA ARG A 112 7.57 6.98 8.96
C ARG A 112 6.77 6.20 7.91
N ILE A 113 5.54 6.64 7.60
CA ILE A 113 4.70 6.08 6.54
C ILE A 113 5.22 6.52 5.17
N ILE A 114 5.72 7.75 5.07
CA ILE A 114 6.32 8.29 3.84
C ILE A 114 7.75 8.81 4.08
N LYS A 115 8.50 8.97 2.98
CA LYS A 115 9.80 9.66 2.95
C LYS A 115 9.74 10.82 1.94
N SER A 116 10.34 11.95 2.33
CA SER A 116 10.43 13.21 1.57
C SER A 116 9.08 13.89 1.25
N ASP A 117 9.11 15.23 1.16
CA ASP A 117 7.90 16.06 0.97
C ASP A 117 7.72 16.50 -0.49
N SER A 118 8.82 16.67 -1.23
CA SER A 118 8.80 17.09 -2.64
C SER A 118 8.45 15.93 -3.57
N VAL A 119 9.15 14.80 -3.37
CA VAL A 119 8.90 13.53 -4.05
C VAL A 119 8.62 12.52 -2.96
N ILE A 120 7.39 12.05 -2.88
CA ILE A 120 6.87 11.23 -1.80
C ILE A 120 7.09 9.77 -2.13
N TYR A 121 7.75 9.06 -1.22
CA TYR A 121 7.94 7.62 -1.26
C TYR A 121 7.18 6.96 -0.13
N VAL A 122 6.28 6.04 -0.44
CA VAL A 122 5.56 5.27 0.60
C VAL A 122 6.46 4.15 1.11
N ASN A 123 6.57 4.05 2.43
CA ASN A 123 7.45 3.10 3.10
C ASN A 123 6.87 1.68 3.05
N ASN A 124 7.11 0.99 1.94
CA ASN A 124 6.79 -0.41 1.78
C ASN A 124 8.08 -1.25 1.74
N SER A 125 8.17 -2.25 2.61
CA SER A 125 9.30 -3.18 2.70
C SER A 125 9.63 -3.84 1.35
N PHE A 126 8.63 -4.10 0.51
CA PHE A 126 8.82 -4.66 -0.83
C PHE A 126 9.31 -3.63 -1.87
N LYS A 127 8.83 -2.38 -1.81
CA LYS A 127 9.18 -1.33 -2.80
C LYS A 127 10.60 -0.79 -2.62
N GLN A 128 11.13 -0.83 -1.39
CA GLN A 128 12.53 -0.43 -1.13
C GLN A 128 13.54 -1.38 -1.78
N VAL A 129 13.18 -2.63 -2.05
CA VAL A 129 14.06 -3.61 -2.71
C VAL A 129 14.15 -3.31 -4.21
N ILE A 130 13.01 -3.07 -4.89
CA ILE A 130 13.00 -2.74 -6.32
C ILE A 130 13.83 -1.48 -6.62
N PHE A 131 13.68 -0.42 -5.83
CA PHE A 131 14.42 0.84 -6.05
C PHE A 131 15.95 0.69 -5.84
N LYS A 132 16.36 -0.23 -4.95
CA LYS A 132 17.78 -0.57 -4.72
C LYS A 132 18.37 -1.50 -5.79
N LEU A 133 17.54 -2.16 -6.59
CA LEU A 133 17.99 -3.04 -7.68
C LEU A 133 18.08 -2.32 -9.03
N GLN A 134 17.53 -1.10 -9.13
CA GLN A 134 17.56 -0.26 -10.33
C GLN A 134 18.66 0.83 -10.28
N ASN A 135 19.45 0.88 -9.21
CA ASN A 135 20.63 1.73 -9.03
C ASN A 135 21.78 0.87 -8.51
#